data_AF-A0A345LVH6-F1
#
_entry.id   AF-A0A345LVH6-F1
#
_cell.length_a   1.000
_cell.length_b   1.000
_cell.length_c   1.000
_cell.angle_alpha   90.00
_cell.angle_beta   90.00
_cell.angle_gamma   90.00
#
_symmetry.space_group_name_H-M   'P 1'
#
loop_
_entity.id
_entity.type
_entity.pdbx_description
1 polymer ?
#
loop_
_entity_poly.entity_id
_entity_poly.type
_entity_poly.pdbx_seq_one_letter_code
_entity_poly.pdbx_strand_id
1 'polypeptide(L)'
;MFTYQAAVEFIEEENIYEINFSDFPDLQGVSYCKEDVELEAQEILLATFAEHIELRKPIPLATQTKSDATFTVYLPIICCLKIALHNAILNSAIQRVDLARRLNINAQQIERLLDIHYASKIDLLEQALYLLGVEASITVTQKLLDNS
;
A
#
# COMPACT_ATOMS: atom_id res chain seq x y z
N MET A 1 6.71 8.74 2.19
CA MET A 1 6.05 8.71 0.87
C MET A 1 5.68 7.26 0.59
N PHE A 2 4.52 6.94 0.03
CA PHE A 2 4.09 5.55 -0.23
C PHE A 2 4.78 4.99 -1.48
N THR A 3 6.12 4.92 -1.45
CA THR A 3 6.97 4.52 -2.58
C THR A 3 7.76 3.26 -2.23
N TYR A 4 7.04 2.13 -2.20
CA TYR A 4 7.66 0.83 -1.94
C TYR A 4 8.45 0.38 -3.16
N GLN A 5 9.61 -0.21 -2.91
CA GLN A 5 10.50 -0.69 -3.95
C GLN A 5 10.57 -2.21 -3.94
N ALA A 6 10.69 -2.77 -5.13
CA ALA A 6 10.99 -4.17 -5.35
C ALA A 6 12.28 -4.31 -6.18
N ALA A 7 13.05 -5.34 -5.89
CA ALA A 7 14.16 -5.81 -6.72
C ALA A 7 13.68 -7.02 -7.51
N VAL A 8 14.16 -7.17 -8.74
CA VAL A 8 13.90 -8.35 -9.56
C VAL A 8 15.19 -9.02 -9.99
N GLU A 9 15.24 -10.34 -9.87
CA GLU A 9 16.34 -11.18 -10.34
C GLU A 9 15.79 -12.28 -11.24
N PHE A 10 16.44 -12.54 -12.38
CA PHE A 10 16.07 -13.64 -13.26
C PHE A 10 16.88 -14.88 -12.90
N ILE A 11 16.20 -15.97 -12.55
CA ILE A 11 16.80 -17.24 -12.16
C ILE A 11 16.77 -18.17 -13.38
N GLU A 12 17.91 -18.30 -14.07
CA GLU A 12 18.02 -19.06 -15.33
C GLU A 12 17.67 -20.55 -15.17
N GLU A 13 18.02 -21.16 -14.04
CA GLU A 13 17.80 -22.59 -13.78
C GLU A 13 16.31 -22.96 -13.71
N GLU A 14 15.50 -22.05 -13.17
CA GLU A 14 14.05 -22.23 -12.99
C GLU A 14 13.23 -21.49 -14.06
N ASN A 15 13.88 -20.62 -14.85
CA ASN A 15 13.26 -19.75 -15.84
C ASN A 15 12.13 -18.89 -15.23
N ILE A 16 12.44 -18.24 -14.10
CA ILE A 16 11.53 -17.36 -13.36
C ILE A 16 12.17 -16.01 -13.02
N TYR A 17 11.33 -15.03 -12.74
CA TYR A 17 11.69 -13.73 -12.17
C TYR A 17 11.33 -13.73 -10.68
N GLU A 18 12.34 -13.69 -9.83
CA GLU A 18 12.19 -13.57 -8.39
C GLU A 18 12.06 -12.10 -7.99
N ILE A 19 11.09 -11.78 -7.13
CA ILE A 19 10.75 -10.42 -6.71
C ILE A 19 10.95 -10.30 -5.20
N ASN A 20 11.77 -9.34 -4.79
CA ASN A 20 12.12 -9.11 -3.38
C ASN A 20 11.74 -7.69 -2.93
N PHE A 21 11.16 -7.55 -1.73
CA PHE A 21 10.64 -6.27 -1.24
C PHE A 21 11.50 -5.71 -0.11
N SER A 22 12.07 -4.52 -0.28
CA SER A 22 13.01 -3.95 0.70
C SER A 22 12.40 -3.71 2.08
N ASP A 23 11.14 -3.27 2.12
CA ASP A 23 10.42 -2.99 3.37
C ASP A 23 9.76 -4.23 3.99
N PHE A 24 9.77 -5.35 3.28
CA PHE A 24 9.22 -6.63 3.70
C PHE A 24 10.20 -7.77 3.39
N PRO A 25 11.29 -7.92 4.16
CA PRO A 25 12.35 -8.89 3.87
C PRO A 25 11.89 -10.36 3.85
N ASP A 26 10.81 -10.67 4.56
CA ASP A 26 10.21 -12.01 4.61
C ASP A 26 9.22 -12.26 3.46
N LEU A 27 8.99 -11.25 2.61
CA LEU A 27 8.07 -11.31 1.48
C LEU A 27 8.84 -11.50 0.18
N GLN A 28 8.41 -12.48 -0.60
CA GLN A 28 9.01 -12.83 -1.88
C GLN A 28 7.89 -13.11 -2.88
N GLY A 29 8.11 -12.72 -4.14
CA GLY A 29 7.23 -12.98 -5.26
C GLY A 29 7.94 -13.73 -6.38
N VAL A 30 7.17 -14.35 -7.26
CA VAL A 30 7.69 -15.04 -8.43
C VAL A 30 6.79 -14.74 -9.62
N SER A 31 7.37 -14.37 -10.75
CA SER A 31 6.69 -14.30 -12.04
C SER A 31 7.39 -15.19 -13.07
N TYR A 32 6.63 -15.81 -13.95
CA TYR A 32 7.16 -16.58 -15.10
C TYR A 32 7.37 -15.70 -16.35
N CYS A 33 6.96 -14.44 -16.27
CA CYS A 33 6.88 -13.52 -17.40
C CYS A 33 7.44 -12.16 -16.98
N LYS A 34 8.35 -11.59 -17.79
CA LYS A 34 9.00 -10.32 -17.45
C LYS A 34 7.99 -9.18 -17.38
N GLU A 35 7.02 -9.22 -18.28
CA GLU A 35 5.98 -8.20 -18.45
C GLU A 35 5.01 -8.16 -17.26
N ASP A 36 4.87 -9.27 -16.54
CA ASP A 36 3.95 -9.38 -15.40
C ASP A 36 4.61 -9.04 -14.06
N VAL A 37 5.94 -8.84 -14.01
CA VAL A 37 6.69 -8.58 -12.76
C VAL A 37 6.13 -7.39 -11.98
N GLU A 38 5.81 -6.28 -12.65
CA GLU A 38 5.27 -5.08 -11.96
C GLU A 38 3.88 -5.33 -11.39
N LEU A 39 3.04 -6.10 -12.11
CA LEU A 39 1.69 -6.43 -11.68
C LEU A 39 1.75 -7.39 -10.48
N GLU A 40 2.54 -8.45 -10.58
CA GLU A 40 2.74 -9.42 -9.50
C GLU A 40 3.26 -8.74 -8.23
N ALA A 41 4.25 -7.84 -8.37
CA ALA A 41 4.77 -7.07 -7.25
C ALA A 41 3.70 -6.19 -6.58
N GLN A 42 2.82 -5.58 -7.38
CA GLN A 42 1.71 -4.79 -6.88
C GLN A 42 0.70 -5.65 -6.11
N GLU A 43 0.27 -6.77 -6.68
CA GLU A 43 -0.72 -7.65 -6.06
C GLU A 43 -0.22 -8.22 -4.74
N ILE A 44 1.04 -8.64 -4.69
CA ILE A 44 1.70 -9.12 -3.48
C ILE A 44 1.70 -8.06 -2.38
N LEU A 45 2.12 -6.82 -2.69
CA LEU A 45 2.09 -5.75 -1.69
C LEU A 45 0.67 -5.43 -1.21
N LEU A 46 -0.31 -5.38 -2.11
CA LEU A 46 -1.71 -5.11 -1.73
C LEU A 46 -2.26 -6.21 -0.80
N ALA A 47 -1.93 -7.47 -1.08
CA ALA A 47 -2.27 -8.60 -0.22
C ALA A 47 -1.60 -8.49 1.16
N THR A 48 -0.30 -8.18 1.21
CA THR A 48 0.42 -7.97 2.47
C THR A 48 -0.15 -6.80 3.27
N PHE A 49 -0.50 -5.68 2.63
CA PHE A 49 -1.15 -4.57 3.32
C PHE A 49 -2.51 -4.96 3.88
N ALA A 50 -3.31 -5.74 3.14
CA ALA A 50 -4.59 -6.24 3.64
C ALA A 50 -4.40 -7.13 4.88
N GLU A 51 -3.41 -8.02 4.88
CA GLU A 51 -3.06 -8.84 6.04
C GLU A 51 -2.67 -7.99 7.25
N HIS A 52 -1.82 -6.97 7.06
CA HIS A 52 -1.45 -6.05 8.15
C HIS A 52 -2.66 -5.32 8.73
N ILE A 53 -3.63 -4.92 7.90
CA ILE A 53 -4.87 -4.28 8.35
C ILE A 53 -5.72 -5.23 9.18
N GLU A 54 -5.87 -6.48 8.71
CA GLU A 54 -6.62 -7.53 9.39
C GLU A 54 -5.99 -7.86 10.76
N LEU A 55 -4.68 -8.07 10.78
CA LEU A 55 -3.92 -8.38 12.00
C LEU A 55 -3.69 -7.18 12.92
N ARG A 56 -4.17 -5.99 12.54
CA ARG A 56 -3.96 -4.73 13.26
C ARG A 56 -2.47 -4.43 13.54
N LYS A 57 -1.61 -4.80 12.60
CA LYS A 57 -0.16 -4.54 12.65
C LYS A 57 0.15 -3.24 11.91
N PRO A 58 1.13 -2.45 12.37
CA PRO A 58 1.57 -1.28 11.62
C PRO A 58 2.10 -1.70 10.25
N ILE A 59 1.77 -0.93 9.21
CA ILE A 59 2.37 -1.09 7.88
C ILE A 59 3.63 -0.21 7.86
N PRO A 60 4.83 -0.75 7.58
CA PRO A 60 6.06 0.02 7.56
C PRO A 60 5.98 1.14 6.52
N LEU A 61 6.54 2.30 6.84
CA LEU A 61 6.71 3.37 5.85
C LEU A 61 7.75 2.95 4.84
N ALA A 62 7.48 3.22 3.56
CA ALA A 62 8.42 2.84 2.51
C ALA A 62 9.78 3.51 2.68
N THR A 63 10.84 2.71 2.62
CA THR A 63 12.21 3.17 2.63
C THR A 63 12.76 3.19 1.21
N GLN A 64 13.41 4.30 0.84
CA GLN A 64 14.06 4.39 -0.47
C GLN A 64 15.46 3.79 -0.35
N THR A 65 15.62 2.57 -0.86
CA THR A 65 16.92 1.94 -1.02
C THR A 65 17.37 2.13 -2.47
N LYS A 66 18.36 3.00 -2.68
CA LYS A 66 18.99 3.16 -3.99
C LYS A 66 19.80 1.91 -4.31
N SER A 67 19.28 1.09 -5.20
CA SER A 67 19.99 0.00 -5.86
C SER A 67 19.75 0.12 -7.36
N ASP A 68 20.74 -0.24 -8.17
CA ASP A 68 20.66 -0.13 -9.63
C ASP A 68 19.62 -1.10 -10.25
N ALA A 69 19.16 -2.10 -9.48
CA ALA A 69 18.19 -3.12 -9.91
C ALA A 69 16.83 -3.06 -9.19
N THR A 70 16.42 -1.89 -8.67
CA THR A 70 15.10 -1.71 -8.05
C THR A 70 14.15 -0.87 -8.88
N PHE A 71 12.87 -1.21 -8.84
CA PHE A 71 11.78 -0.41 -9.41
C PHE A 71 10.78 0.00 -8.33
N THR A 72 10.06 1.09 -8.57
CA THR A 72 8.97 1.53 -7.67
C THR A 72 7.69 0.81 -8.04
N VAL A 73 7.11 0.10 -7.07
CA VAL A 73 5.83 -0.57 -7.27
C VAL A 73 4.72 0.47 -7.28
N TYR A 74 3.90 0.48 -8.34
CA TYR A 74 2.77 1.38 -8.42
C TYR A 74 1.70 1.01 -7.39
N LEU A 75 1.28 1.96 -6.56
CA LEU A 75 0.15 1.81 -5.66
C LEU A 75 -0.96 2.78 -6.03
N PRO A 76 -2.23 2.32 -6.12
CA PRO A 76 -3.37 3.22 -6.28
C PRO A 76 -3.44 4.21 -5.11
N ILE A 77 -3.72 5.48 -5.40
CA ILE A 77 -3.83 6.55 -4.37
C ILE A 77 -4.79 6.16 -3.24
N ILE A 78 -5.89 5.49 -3.58
CA ILE A 78 -6.87 5.06 -2.59
C ILE A 78 -6.28 4.04 -1.60
N CYS A 79 -5.41 3.14 -2.05
CA CYS A 79 -4.72 2.18 -1.19
C CYS A 79 -3.74 2.92 -0.26
N CYS A 80 -2.99 3.89 -0.79
CA CYS A 80 -2.10 4.74 0.02
C CYS A 80 -2.86 5.46 1.16
N LEU A 81 -4.03 6.03 0.87
CA LEU A 81 -4.88 6.68 1.87
C LEU A 81 -5.37 5.69 2.95
N LYS A 82 -5.69 4.45 2.58
CA LYS A 82 -6.11 3.42 3.53
C LYS A 82 -4.97 2.96 4.43
N ILE A 83 -3.78 2.78 3.88
CA ILE A 83 -2.56 2.49 4.65
C ILE A 83 -2.30 3.63 5.64
N ALA A 84 -2.40 4.88 5.19
CA ALA A 84 -2.27 6.06 6.04
C ALA A 84 -3.30 6.04 7.18
N LEU A 85 -4.57 5.78 6.85
CA LEU A 85 -5.67 5.76 7.81
C LEU A 85 -5.48 4.65 8.84
N HIS A 86 -5.12 3.45 8.41
CA HIS A 86 -4.83 2.32 9.28
C HIS A 86 -3.74 2.65 10.29
N ASN A 87 -2.59 3.13 9.80
CA ASN A 87 -1.48 3.52 10.66
C ASN A 87 -1.85 4.68 11.60
N ALA A 88 -2.63 5.66 11.13
CA ALA A 88 -3.11 6.78 11.95
C ALA A 88 -4.02 6.29 13.08
N ILE A 89 -4.94 5.35 12.81
CA ILE A 89 -5.81 4.75 13.83
C ILE A 89 -4.96 4.04 14.89
N LEU A 90 -3.99 3.20 14.47
CA LEU A 90 -3.12 2.47 15.41
C LEU A 90 -2.30 3.40 16.32
N ASN A 91 -1.89 4.56 15.81
CA ASN A 91 -1.12 5.55 16.57
C ASN A 91 -1.99 6.53 17.36
N SER A 92 -3.31 6.49 17.19
CA SER A 92 -4.26 7.36 17.88
C SER A 92 -4.86 6.68 19.12
N ALA A 93 -5.37 7.48 20.05
CA ALA A 93 -6.22 6.96 21.13
C ALA A 93 -7.69 6.73 20.68
N ILE A 94 -8.03 7.04 19.43
CA ILE A 94 -9.40 6.99 18.92
C ILE A 94 -9.72 5.56 18.45
N GLN A 95 -10.76 4.98 19.00
CA GLN A 95 -11.24 3.67 18.55
C GLN A 95 -11.99 3.78 17.22
N ARG A 96 -11.96 2.71 16.40
CA ARG A 96 -12.72 2.65 15.13
C ARG A 96 -14.21 2.98 15.28
N VAL A 97 -14.82 2.58 16.40
CA VAL A 97 -16.23 2.88 16.72
C VAL A 97 -16.46 4.37 16.93
N ASP A 98 -15.55 5.04 17.64
CA ASP A 98 -15.63 6.49 17.83
C ASP A 98 -15.40 7.25 16.53
N LEU A 99 -14.44 6.79 15.71
CA LEU A 99 -14.20 7.36 14.39
C LEU A 99 -15.43 7.21 13.49
N ALA A 100 -16.06 6.03 13.47
CA ALA A 100 -17.29 5.78 12.73
C ALA A 100 -18.42 6.71 13.18
N ARG A 101 -18.58 6.90 14.49
CA ARG A 101 -19.56 7.84 15.06
C ARG A 101 -19.30 9.29 14.65
N ARG A 102 -18.04 9.75 14.68
CA ARG A 102 -17.66 11.11 14.25
C ARG A 102 -17.89 11.34 12.75
N LEU A 103 -17.70 10.29 11.94
CA LEU A 103 -17.98 10.29 10.51
C LEU A 103 -19.45 10.06 10.16
N ASN A 104 -20.31 9.81 11.16
CA ASN A 104 -21.72 9.46 10.98
C ASN A 104 -21.93 8.25 10.04
N ILE A 105 -21.09 7.22 10.19
CA ILE A 105 -21.16 5.95 9.46
C ILE A 105 -21.28 4.76 10.43
N ASN A 106 -21.73 3.62 9.92
CA ASN A 106 -21.85 2.40 10.72
C ASN A 106 -20.55 1.57 10.78
N ALA A 107 -20.55 0.53 11.62
CA ALA A 107 -19.40 -0.35 11.82
C ALA A 107 -18.94 -1.06 10.53
N GLN A 108 -19.88 -1.47 9.67
CA GLN A 108 -19.54 -2.13 8.41
C GLN A 108 -18.88 -1.15 7.43
N GLN A 109 -19.31 0.11 7.42
CA GLN A 109 -18.75 1.15 6.56
C GLN A 109 -17.32 1.53 6.97
N ILE A 110 -17.00 1.59 8.28
CA ILE A 110 -15.62 1.87 8.71
C ILE A 110 -14.67 0.70 8.40
N GLU A 111 -15.12 -0.54 8.50
CA GLU A 111 -14.31 -1.69 8.09
C GLU A 111 -14.05 -1.68 6.56
N ARG A 112 -15.09 -1.40 5.76
CA ARG A 112 -14.96 -1.19 4.31
C ARG A 112 -14.11 0.03 3.92
N LEU A 113 -14.02 1.02 4.79
CA LEU A 113 -13.17 2.19 4.57
C LEU A 113 -11.69 1.80 4.66
N LEU A 114 -11.35 0.81 5.49
CA LEU A 114 -9.99 0.33 5.71
C LEU A 114 -9.59 -0.82 4.79
N ASP A 115 -10.55 -1.64 4.34
CA ASP A 115 -10.30 -2.78 3.46
C ASP A 115 -9.63 -2.37 2.14
N ILE A 116 -8.40 -2.82 1.89
CA ILE A 116 -7.62 -2.50 0.68
C ILE A 116 -8.37 -2.80 -0.61
N HIS A 117 -9.13 -3.90 -0.65
CA HIS A 117 -9.78 -4.40 -1.87
C HIS A 117 -11.15 -3.77 -2.12
N TYR A 118 -11.69 -3.02 -1.15
CA TYR A 118 -13.02 -2.43 -1.27
C TYR A 118 -13.00 -1.04 -1.91
N ALA A 119 -13.95 -0.72 -2.79
CA ALA A 119 -14.05 0.65 -3.32
C ALA A 119 -14.52 1.61 -2.21
N SER A 120 -13.73 2.65 -1.93
CA SER A 120 -14.07 3.68 -0.92
C SER A 120 -14.09 5.06 -1.57
N LYS A 121 -14.83 5.99 -0.97
CA LYS A 121 -14.81 7.37 -1.44
C LYS A 121 -13.62 8.11 -0.81
N ILE A 122 -12.89 8.87 -1.62
CA ILE A 122 -11.68 9.61 -1.20
C ILE A 122 -12.05 10.70 -0.18
N ASP A 123 -13.17 11.41 -0.38
CA ASP A 123 -13.66 12.43 0.54
C ASP A 123 -13.86 11.89 1.97
N LEU A 124 -14.35 10.66 2.11
CA LEU A 124 -14.54 10.01 3.40
C LEU A 124 -13.21 9.57 4.03
N LEU A 125 -12.25 9.09 3.23
CA LEU A 125 -10.90 8.75 3.69
C LEU A 125 -10.16 10.00 4.21
N GLU A 126 -10.24 11.10 3.47
CA GLU A 126 -9.63 12.38 3.83
C GLU A 126 -10.24 12.94 5.14
N GLN A 127 -11.57 12.93 5.27
CA GLN A 127 -12.23 13.35 6.51
C GLN A 127 -11.81 12.48 7.70
N ALA A 128 -11.68 11.17 7.51
CA ALA A 128 -11.24 10.25 8.56
C ALA A 128 -9.80 10.56 9.01
N LEU A 129 -8.90 10.79 8.06
CA LEU A 129 -7.52 11.21 8.34
C LEU A 129 -7.47 12.55 9.08
N TYR A 130 -8.25 13.54 8.64
CA TYR A 130 -8.30 14.85 9.27
C TYR A 130 -8.77 14.78 10.73
N LEU A 131 -9.78 13.96 11.03
CA LEU A 131 -10.24 13.70 12.41
C LEU A 131 -9.18 13.05 13.31
N LEU A 132 -8.17 12.42 12.72
CA LEU A 132 -7.02 11.81 13.40
C LEU A 132 -5.80 12.74 13.43
N GLY A 133 -5.91 13.97 12.91
CA GLY A 133 -4.81 14.93 12.84
C GLY A 133 -3.80 14.65 11.73
N VAL A 134 -4.19 13.90 10.70
CA VAL A 134 -3.36 13.60 9.53
C VAL A 134 -3.94 14.33 8.31
N GLU A 135 -3.12 15.12 7.63
CA GLU A 135 -3.49 15.84 6.41
C GLU A 135 -3.05 15.05 5.17
N ALA A 136 -3.98 14.80 4.25
CA ALA A 136 -3.67 14.20 2.96
C ALA A 136 -3.34 15.30 1.95
N SER A 137 -2.30 15.10 1.14
CA SER A 137 -1.95 16.01 0.05
C SER A 137 -1.65 15.22 -1.23
N ILE A 138 -1.84 15.86 -2.38
CA ILE A 138 -1.63 15.23 -3.69
C ILE A 138 -0.64 16.05 -4.52
N THR A 139 0.26 15.34 -5.19
CA THR A 139 1.14 15.88 -6.22
C THR A 139 0.95 15.06 -7.49
N VAL A 140 0.82 15.74 -8.63
CA VAL A 140 0.73 15.08 -9.94
C VAL A 140 2.06 15.29 -10.67
N THR A 141 2.69 14.19 -11.07
CA THR A 141 3.94 14.18 -11.84
C THR A 141 3.76 13.40 -13.13
N GLN A 142 4.51 13.75 -14.17
CA GLN A 142 4.55 12.94 -15.39
C GLN A 142 5.45 11.72 -15.16
N LYS A 143 4.92 10.53 -15.42
CA LYS A 143 5.73 9.32 -15.52
C LYS A 143 6.52 9.42 -16.83
N LEU A 144 7.85 9.52 -16.74
CA LEU A 144 8.69 9.31 -17.91
C LEU A 144 8.51 7.84 -18.29
N LEU A 145 7.86 7.59 -19.43
CA LEU A 145 7.85 6.26 -20.03
C LEU A 145 9.25 6.07 -20.62
N ASP A 146 10.02 5.15 -20.04
CA ASP A 146 11.27 4.73 -20.66
C ASP A 146 10.93 4.06 -21.99
N ASN A 147 11.07 4.82 -23.08
CA ASN A 147 11.04 4.29 -24.44
C ASN A 147 12.34 3.51 -24.66
N SER A 148 12.40 2.28 -24.18
CA SER A 148 13.47 1.31 -24.49
C SER A 148 12.90 0.14 -25.28
#